data_AF-A0A7C2AKH1-F1
#
_entry.id   AF-A0A7C2AKH1-F1
#
_cell.length_a   1.000
_cell.length_b   1.000
_cell.length_c   1.000
_cell.angle_alpha   90.00
_cell.angle_beta   90.00
_cell.angle_gamma   90.00
#
_symmetry.space_group_name_H-M   'P 1'
#
loop_
_entity.id
_entity.type
_entity.pdbx_description
1 polymer ?
#
loop_
_entity_poly.entity_id
_entity_poly.type
_entity_poly.pdbx_seq_one_letter_code
_entity_poly.pdbx_strand_id
1 'polypeptide(L)'
;MLFVDFQFLPFFALVFSVHWALRSPRARKAWLLLSSYAFYAAWDWRFLSLILFSTLVDYVVGRRLATTRHRKGWLLVSLVSNLGLLGYFKYANFFLDSAISFLGALGLHPHAPSLEVLLPVGISFYTFQTLSYSIDVYRRRLEPERDLLDLALFVGFFPQLVAGPIIRAVDFLPQLKAPVRLERTDIRAAVVLFFVGFVKKAAISDSIAPHVDAYFAD
;
A
#
# COMPACT_ATOMS: atom_id res chain seq x y z
N MET A 1 10.91 -0.71 9.13
CA MET A 1 10.30 -0.55 10.45
C MET A 1 9.01 -1.35 10.51
N LEU A 2 9.02 -2.46 11.24
CA LEU A 2 7.87 -3.30 11.52
C LEU A 2 7.14 -2.83 12.78
N PHE A 3 5.89 -3.22 12.92
CA PHE A 3 5.05 -2.90 14.08
C PHE A 3 5.64 -3.34 15.43
N VAL A 4 6.43 -4.42 15.45
CA VAL A 4 7.07 -4.95 16.66
C VAL A 4 8.44 -4.33 16.94
N ASP A 5 9.02 -3.59 15.98
CA ASP A 5 10.33 -2.98 16.16
C ASP A 5 10.25 -1.87 17.20
N PHE A 6 11.26 -1.76 18.07
CA PHE A 6 11.32 -0.68 19.06
C PHE A 6 11.22 0.71 18.43
N GLN A 7 11.73 0.90 17.21
CA GLN A 7 11.68 2.15 16.46
C GLN A 7 10.25 2.57 16.06
N PHE A 8 9.29 1.63 16.00
CA PHE A 8 7.91 1.91 15.64
C PHE A 8 7.18 2.75 16.69
N LEU A 9 7.40 2.46 17.98
CA LEU A 9 6.77 3.16 19.10
C LEU A 9 7.07 4.67 19.12
N PRO A 10 8.33 5.14 19.09
CA PRO A 10 8.63 6.57 19.06
C PRO A 10 8.13 7.23 17.78
N PHE A 11 8.20 6.54 16.63
CA PHE A 11 7.60 7.04 15.39
C PHE A 11 6.08 7.23 15.55
N PHE A 12 5.36 6.21 16.02
CA PHE A 12 3.93 6.27 16.22
C PHE A 12 3.54 7.36 17.23
N ALA A 13 4.26 7.47 18.35
CA ALA A 13 4.03 8.48 19.37
C ALA A 13 4.22 9.90 18.80
N LEU A 14 5.25 10.13 17.99
CA LEU A 14 5.46 11.38 17.28
C LEU A 14 4.32 11.68 16.31
N VAL A 15 3.95 10.73 15.46
CA VAL A 15 2.88 10.88 14.46
C VAL A 15 1.56 11.20 15.15
N PHE A 16 1.21 10.45 16.19
CA PHE A 16 -0.03 10.63 16.97
C PHE A 16 -0.06 12.00 17.67
N SER A 17 1.03 12.37 18.35
CA SER A 17 1.10 13.63 19.11
C SER A 17 0.99 14.85 18.20
N VAL A 18 1.74 14.87 17.09
CA VAL A 18 1.70 15.97 16.12
C VAL A 18 0.33 16.03 15.42
N HIS A 19 -0.26 14.87 15.07
CA HIS A 19 -1.60 14.83 14.48
C HIS A 19 -2.64 15.53 15.35
N TRP A 20 -2.62 15.29 16.66
CA TRP A 20 -3.57 15.92 17.60
C TRP A 20 -3.20 17.36 17.96
N ALA A 21 -1.93 17.74 17.91
CA ALA A 21 -1.49 19.12 18.09
C ALA A 21 -1.94 20.04 16.93
N LEU A 22 -2.06 19.50 15.71
CA LEU A 22 -2.53 20.26 14.55
C LEU A 22 -4.03 20.56 14.64
N ARG A 23 -4.40 21.83 14.40
CA ARG A 23 -5.81 22.30 14.43
C ARG A 23 -6.53 22.14 13.09
N SER A 24 -5.81 22.28 11.97
CA SER A 24 -6.42 22.21 10.63
C SER A 24 -6.60 20.76 10.18
N PRO A 25 -7.80 20.35 9.73
CA PRO A 25 -8.02 19.02 9.15
C PRO A 25 -7.10 18.73 7.96
N ARG A 26 -6.85 19.73 7.10
CA ARG A 26 -5.94 19.57 5.95
C ARG A 26 -4.51 19.35 6.41
N ALA A 27 -4.05 20.06 7.44
CA ALA A 27 -2.72 19.88 8.02
C ALA A 27 -2.56 18.48 8.64
N ARG A 28 -3.61 17.97 9.33
CA ARG A 28 -3.63 16.61 9.87
C ARG A 28 -3.45 15.56 8.77
N LYS A 29 -4.17 15.69 7.66
CA LYS A 29 -4.05 14.79 6.51
C LYS A 29 -2.68 14.87 5.85
N ALA A 30 -2.16 16.09 5.66
CA ALA A 30 -0.81 16.28 5.12
C ALA A 30 0.26 15.65 6.02
N TRP A 31 0.13 15.83 7.34
CA TRP A 31 1.01 15.20 8.31
C TRP A 31 0.93 13.67 8.26
N LEU A 32 -0.26 13.09 8.19
CA LEU A 32 -0.44 11.65 8.02
C LEU A 32 0.17 11.14 6.70
N LEU A 33 0.01 11.88 5.60
CA LEU A 33 0.59 11.52 4.32
C LEU A 33 2.12 11.55 4.38
N LEU A 34 2.71 12.63 4.89
CA LEU A 34 4.16 12.77 5.05
C LEU A 34 4.73 11.68 5.95
N SER A 35 4.07 11.41 7.08
CA SER A 35 4.44 10.33 7.99
C SER A 35 4.35 8.99 7.27
N SER A 36 3.35 8.78 6.43
CA SER A 36 3.19 7.52 5.71
C SER A 36 4.26 7.30 4.65
N TYR A 37 4.62 8.36 3.92
CA TYR A 37 5.71 8.31 2.96
C TYR A 37 7.07 8.15 3.64
N ALA A 38 7.28 8.79 4.80
CA ALA A 38 8.48 8.57 5.60
C ALA A 38 8.57 7.12 6.11
N PHE A 39 7.45 6.55 6.58
CA PHE A 39 7.37 5.15 6.99
C PHE A 39 7.74 4.19 5.86
N TYR A 40 7.19 4.44 4.66
CA TYR A 40 7.49 3.62 3.49
C TYR A 40 8.93 3.80 2.99
N ALA A 41 9.43 5.04 2.97
CA ALA A 41 10.79 5.36 2.55
C ALA A 41 11.85 4.80 3.50
N ALA A 42 11.51 4.59 4.78
CA ALA A 42 12.37 3.88 5.72
C ALA A 42 12.57 2.39 5.37
N TRP A 43 11.72 1.81 4.51
CA TRP A 43 11.99 0.52 3.88
C TRP A 43 12.84 0.72 2.62
N ASP A 44 12.33 1.48 1.63
CA ASP A 44 13.10 1.89 0.46
C ASP A 44 12.42 3.07 -0.24
N TRP A 45 13.12 4.20 -0.27
CA TRP A 45 12.61 5.46 -0.83
C TRP A 45 12.38 5.41 -2.34
N ARG A 46 13.09 4.55 -3.08
CA ARG A 46 13.01 4.48 -4.55
C ARG A 46 11.61 4.11 -5.01
N PHE A 47 10.96 3.21 -4.27
CA PHE A 47 9.62 2.72 -4.62
C PHE A 47 8.49 3.66 -4.21
N LEU A 48 8.79 4.76 -3.51
CA LEU A 48 7.81 5.82 -3.31
C LEU A 48 7.35 6.41 -4.65
N SER A 49 8.24 6.41 -5.65
CA SER A 49 7.91 6.80 -7.03
C SER A 49 6.79 5.95 -7.63
N LEU A 50 6.72 4.65 -7.30
CA LEU A 50 5.66 3.76 -7.80
C LEU A 50 4.31 4.07 -7.16
N ILE A 51 4.29 4.33 -5.86
CA ILE A 51 3.09 4.75 -5.14
C ILE A 51 2.57 6.07 -5.70
N LEU A 52 3.46 7.05 -5.87
CA LEU A 52 3.13 8.35 -6.44
C LEU A 52 2.63 8.22 -7.88
N PHE A 53 3.30 7.42 -8.70
CA PHE A 53 2.88 7.16 -10.08
C PHE A 53 1.48 6.54 -10.13
N SER A 54 1.23 5.46 -9.39
CA SER A 54 -0.07 4.80 -9.32
C SER A 54 -1.15 5.76 -8.83
N THR A 55 -0.87 6.52 -7.76
CA THR A 55 -1.77 7.56 -7.23
C THR A 55 -2.12 8.62 -8.28
N LEU A 56 -1.13 9.15 -9.00
CA LEU A 56 -1.33 10.20 -10.00
C LEU A 56 -2.11 9.69 -11.22
N VAL A 57 -1.78 8.48 -11.70
CA VAL A 57 -2.51 7.85 -12.81
C VAL A 57 -3.97 7.69 -12.43
N ASP A 58 -4.26 7.11 -11.27
CA ASP A 58 -5.64 6.89 -10.85
C ASP A 58 -6.38 8.17 -10.47
N TYR A 59 -5.68 9.19 -9.96
CA TYR A 59 -6.26 10.52 -9.81
C TYR A 59 -6.76 11.07 -11.15
N VAL A 60 -5.90 11.06 -12.18
CA VAL A 60 -6.26 11.53 -13.52
C VAL A 60 -7.36 10.67 -14.13
N VAL A 61 -7.26 9.35 -14.04
CA VAL A 61 -8.29 8.41 -14.52
C VAL A 61 -9.64 8.72 -13.87
N GLY A 62 -9.68 8.81 -12.54
CA GLY A 62 -10.91 9.13 -11.81
C GLY A 62 -11.53 10.45 -12.28
N ARG A 63 -10.73 11.51 -12.39
CA ARG A 63 -11.19 12.83 -12.88
C ARG A 63 -11.73 12.77 -14.31
N ARG A 64 -11.09 11.98 -15.19
CA ARG A 64 -11.51 11.82 -16.59
C ARG A 64 -12.76 10.95 -16.73
N LEU A 65 -12.93 9.93 -15.89
CA LEU A 65 -14.12 9.09 -15.86
C LEU A 65 -15.42 9.86 -15.56
N ALA A 66 -15.33 11.01 -14.89
CA ALA A 66 -16.47 11.90 -14.66
C ALA A 66 -16.96 12.61 -15.92
N THR A 67 -16.05 13.00 -16.82
CA THR A 67 -16.36 13.94 -17.91
C THR A 67 -16.36 13.29 -19.29
N THR A 68 -15.70 12.14 -19.46
CA THR A 68 -15.53 11.50 -20.77
C THR A 68 -16.68 10.58 -21.16
N ARG A 69 -16.94 10.48 -22.47
CA ARG A 69 -17.78 9.42 -23.06
C ARG A 69 -17.03 8.08 -23.18
N HIS A 70 -15.70 8.11 -23.33
CA HIS A 70 -14.86 6.92 -23.52
C HIS A 70 -14.37 6.32 -22.18
N ARG A 71 -15.29 6.05 -21.26
CA ARG A 71 -14.97 5.60 -19.89
C ARG A 71 -14.15 4.31 -19.85
N LYS A 72 -14.42 3.36 -20.77
CA LYS A 72 -13.70 2.09 -20.86
C LYS A 72 -12.20 2.27 -21.14
N GLY A 73 -11.82 3.25 -21.97
CA GLY A 73 -10.42 3.53 -22.28
C GLY A 73 -9.64 4.02 -21.06
N TRP A 74 -10.22 4.93 -20.28
CA TRP A 74 -9.60 5.41 -19.05
C TRP A 74 -9.51 4.34 -17.96
N LEU A 75 -10.52 3.48 -17.84
CA LEU A 75 -10.42 2.31 -16.97
C LEU A 75 -9.30 1.37 -17.42
N LEU A 76 -9.15 1.13 -18.73
CA LEU A 76 -8.08 0.30 -19.26
C LEU A 76 -6.69 0.89 -18.94
N VAL A 77 -6.52 2.21 -19.01
CA VAL A 77 -5.28 2.89 -18.58
C VAL A 77 -4.94 2.57 -17.12
N SER A 78 -5.91 2.68 -16.20
CA SER A 78 -5.71 2.30 -14.79
C SER A 78 -5.37 0.82 -14.63
N LEU A 79 -6.11 -0.08 -15.30
CA LEU A 79 -5.87 -1.52 -15.22
C LEU A 79 -4.49 -1.90 -15.73
N VAL A 80 -4.11 -1.42 -16.92
CA VAL A 80 -2.83 -1.76 -17.55
C VAL A 80 -1.66 -1.18 -16.77
N SER A 81 -1.75 0.05 -16.29
CA SER A 81 -0.67 0.66 -15.48
C SER A 81 -0.46 -0.07 -14.15
N ASN A 82 -1.53 -0.27 -13.37
CA ASN A 82 -1.45 -0.92 -12.06
C ASN A 82 -1.10 -2.40 -12.14
N LEU A 83 -1.79 -3.17 -13.00
CA LEU A 83 -1.50 -4.59 -13.18
C LEU A 83 -0.18 -4.81 -13.91
N GLY A 84 0.25 -3.88 -14.77
CA GLY A 84 1.57 -3.90 -15.40
C GLY A 84 2.70 -3.74 -14.39
N LEU A 85 2.60 -2.76 -13.48
CA LEU A 85 3.55 -2.60 -12.38
C LEU A 85 3.58 -3.83 -11.48
N LEU A 86 2.42 -4.31 -11.04
CA LEU A 86 2.32 -5.51 -10.21
C LEU A 86 2.89 -6.73 -10.93
N GLY A 87 2.54 -6.92 -12.20
CA GLY A 87 3.00 -8.01 -13.05
C GLY A 87 4.51 -8.03 -13.19
N TYR A 88 5.10 -6.87 -13.52
CA TYR A 88 6.55 -6.71 -13.66
C TYR A 88 7.27 -7.00 -12.34
N PHE A 89 6.99 -6.25 -11.28
CA PHE A 89 7.76 -6.38 -10.04
C PHE A 89 7.54 -7.71 -9.32
N LYS A 90 6.36 -8.32 -9.45
CA LYS A 90 6.04 -9.57 -8.76
C LYS A 90 6.49 -10.83 -9.50
N TYR A 91 6.48 -10.80 -10.84
CA TYR A 91 6.68 -12.02 -11.63
C TYR A 91 7.89 -11.94 -12.58
N ALA A 92 8.59 -10.80 -12.70
CA ALA A 92 9.75 -10.70 -13.60
C ALA A 92 10.81 -11.77 -13.32
N ASN A 93 11.24 -11.93 -12.06
CA ASN A 93 12.24 -12.94 -11.70
C ASN A 93 11.77 -14.36 -12.04
N PHE A 94 10.54 -14.72 -11.67
CA PHE A 94 9.95 -16.01 -12.02
C PHE A 94 9.96 -16.28 -13.53
N PHE A 95 9.58 -15.30 -14.35
CA PHE A 95 9.58 -15.45 -15.81
C PHE A 95 11.00 -15.54 -16.38
N LEU A 96 11.95 -14.77 -15.84
CA LEU A 96 13.36 -14.83 -16.24
C LEU A 96 13.94 -16.22 -15.93
N ASP A 97 13.77 -16.72 -14.70
CA ASP A 97 14.26 -18.02 -14.27
C ASP A 97 13.64 -19.17 -15.09
N SER A 98 12.34 -19.08 -15.35
CA SER A 98 11.62 -20.05 -16.19
C SER A 98 12.13 -20.03 -17.63
N ALA A 99 12.39 -18.86 -18.20
CA ALA A 99 12.91 -18.73 -19.55
C ALA A 99 14.35 -19.24 -19.68
N ILE A 100 15.21 -18.95 -18.70
CA ILE A 100 16.59 -19.47 -18.64
C ILE A 100 16.57 -20.99 -18.56
N SER A 101 15.73 -21.55 -17.68
CA SER A 101 15.57 -23.00 -17.51
C SER A 101 15.08 -23.68 -18.78
N PHE A 102 14.09 -23.09 -19.45
CA PHE A 102 13.54 -23.59 -20.71
C PHE A 102 14.58 -23.56 -21.85
N LEU A 103 15.32 -22.47 -21.99
CA LEU A 103 16.40 -22.37 -22.99
C LEU A 103 17.54 -23.35 -22.69
N GLY A 104 17.86 -23.54 -21.40
CA GLY A 104 18.81 -24.56 -20.96
C GLY A 104 18.40 -25.98 -21.35
N ALA A 105 17.10 -26.30 -21.24
CA ALA A 105 16.56 -27.57 -21.70
C ALA A 105 16.65 -27.76 -23.24
N LEU A 106 16.69 -26.67 -24.00
CA LEU A 106 16.93 -26.66 -25.45
C LEU A 106 18.42 -26.66 -25.82
N GLY A 107 19.33 -26.76 -24.85
CA GLY A 107 20.78 -26.74 -25.05
C GLY A 107 21.36 -25.34 -25.29
N LEU A 108 20.56 -24.29 -25.12
CA LEU A 108 21.01 -22.90 -25.17
C LEU A 108 21.34 -22.46 -23.74
N HIS A 109 22.57 -22.00 -23.51
CA HIS A 109 23.00 -21.45 -22.22
C HIS A 109 23.09 -19.93 -22.31
N PRO A 110 21.96 -19.20 -22.26
CA PRO A 110 21.98 -17.76 -22.27
C PRO A 110 22.70 -17.25 -21.02
N HIS A 111 23.71 -16.40 -21.20
CA HIS A 111 24.23 -15.58 -20.11
C HIS A 111 23.17 -14.52 -19.78
N ALA A 112 22.30 -14.83 -18.82
CA ALA A 112 21.39 -13.84 -18.28
C ALA A 112 22.19 -12.86 -17.41
N PRO A 113 22.05 -11.54 -17.61
CA PRO A 113 22.45 -10.59 -16.59
C PRO A 113 21.71 -10.94 -15.29
N SER A 114 22.36 -10.78 -14.14
CA SER A 114 21.74 -10.92 -12.81
C SER A 114 20.78 -9.75 -12.54
N LEU A 115 19.74 -9.62 -13.37
CA LEU A 115 18.73 -8.59 -13.25
C LEU A 115 17.72 -9.04 -12.18
N GLU A 116 18.14 -8.99 -10.91
CA GLU A 116 17.26 -9.29 -9.79
C GLU A 116 16.33 -8.09 -9.55
N VAL A 117 15.08 -8.24 -9.95
CA VAL A 117 14.07 -7.20 -9.73
C VAL A 117 13.66 -7.24 -8.26
N LEU A 118 14.01 -6.19 -7.52
CA LEU A 118 13.63 -6.05 -6.12
C LEU A 118 12.11 -5.82 -6.01
N LEU A 119 11.44 -6.70 -5.26
CA LEU A 119 9.99 -6.65 -5.03
C LEU A 119 9.64 -5.54 -4.02
N PRO A 120 8.83 -4.52 -4.41
CA PRO A 120 8.41 -3.48 -3.48
C PRO A 120 7.45 -4.03 -2.42
N VAL A 121 7.73 -3.75 -1.15
CA VAL A 121 6.80 -4.08 -0.06
C VAL A 121 5.46 -3.39 -0.31
N GLY A 122 4.37 -4.11 -0.07
CA GLY A 122 3.04 -3.51 -0.17
C GLY A 122 2.51 -3.31 -1.60
N ILE A 123 3.26 -3.67 -2.66
CA ILE A 123 2.84 -3.45 -4.06
C ILE A 123 1.45 -3.98 -4.37
N SER A 124 1.15 -5.20 -3.95
CA SER A 124 -0.18 -5.78 -4.16
C SER A 124 -1.27 -4.95 -3.46
N PHE A 125 -1.02 -4.44 -2.25
CA PHE A 125 -2.03 -3.72 -1.48
C PHE A 125 -2.39 -2.39 -2.12
N TYR A 126 -1.40 -1.52 -2.39
CA TYR A 126 -1.70 -0.23 -3.00
C TYR A 126 -2.22 -0.38 -4.43
N THR A 127 -1.77 -1.39 -5.20
CA THR A 127 -2.33 -1.71 -6.51
C THR A 127 -3.81 -2.08 -6.42
N PHE A 128 -4.22 -2.96 -5.50
CA PHE A 128 -5.63 -3.32 -5.38
C PHE A 128 -6.50 -2.19 -4.80
N GLN A 129 -5.93 -1.33 -3.94
CA GLN A 129 -6.60 -0.13 -3.46
C GLN A 129 -6.88 0.86 -4.59
N THR A 130 -5.88 1.18 -5.41
CA THR A 130 -6.04 2.12 -6.54
C THR A 130 -6.97 1.57 -7.62
N LEU A 131 -6.88 0.27 -7.90
CA LEU A 131 -7.84 -0.41 -8.78
C LEU A 131 -9.26 -0.38 -8.21
N SER A 132 -9.45 -0.60 -6.90
CA SER A 132 -10.77 -0.46 -6.29
C SER A 132 -11.34 0.93 -6.53
N TYR A 133 -10.53 1.98 -6.38
CA TYR A 133 -10.96 3.35 -6.63
C TYR A 133 -11.39 3.56 -8.10
N SER A 134 -10.55 3.21 -9.07
CA SER A 134 -10.85 3.45 -10.49
C SER A 134 -12.04 2.63 -10.98
N ILE A 135 -12.17 1.39 -10.52
CA ILE A 135 -13.30 0.51 -10.83
C ILE A 135 -14.59 1.04 -10.20
N ASP A 136 -14.57 1.48 -8.95
CA ASP A 136 -15.77 1.99 -8.27
C ASP A 136 -16.24 3.32 -8.88
N VAL A 137 -15.32 4.21 -9.27
CA VAL A 137 -15.63 5.42 -10.05
C VAL A 137 -16.20 5.06 -11.42
N TYR A 138 -15.60 4.09 -12.12
CA TYR A 138 -16.10 3.62 -13.41
C TYR A 138 -17.51 3.02 -13.28
N ARG A 139 -17.79 2.29 -12.21
CA ARG A 139 -19.11 1.69 -11.90
C ARG A 139 -20.10 2.68 -11.29
N ARG A 140 -19.74 3.96 -11.12
CA ARG A 140 -20.56 5.00 -10.47
C ARG A 140 -20.99 4.66 -9.04
N ARG A 141 -20.18 3.86 -8.34
CA ARG A 141 -20.36 3.58 -6.90
C ARG A 141 -19.67 4.61 -6.02
N LEU A 142 -18.77 5.38 -6.61
CA LEU A 142 -17.99 6.43 -5.96
C LEU A 142 -17.89 7.63 -6.90
N GLU A 143 -18.09 8.82 -6.38
CA GLU A 143 -17.75 10.06 -7.11
C GLU A 143 -16.22 10.22 -7.17
N PRO A 144 -15.65 10.67 -8.29
CA PRO A 144 -14.20 10.90 -8.38
C PRO A 144 -13.71 11.84 -7.29
N GLU A 145 -12.62 11.44 -6.63
CA GLU A 145 -11.97 12.28 -5.64
C GLU A 145 -11.38 13.53 -6.30
N ARG A 146 -11.61 14.68 -5.67
CA ARG A 146 -11.19 16.00 -6.17
C ARG A 146 -9.94 16.50 -5.47
N ASP A 147 -9.66 16.01 -4.26
CA ASP A 147 -8.46 16.36 -3.52
C ASP A 147 -7.40 15.27 -3.69
N LEU A 148 -6.30 15.62 -4.36
CA LEU A 148 -5.15 14.71 -4.52
C LEU A 148 -4.59 14.28 -3.16
N LEU A 149 -4.67 15.13 -2.13
CA LEU A 149 -4.22 14.79 -0.78
C LEU A 149 -5.00 13.61 -0.19
N ASP A 150 -6.32 13.58 -0.39
CA ASP A 150 -7.18 12.52 0.13
C ASP A 150 -6.92 11.20 -0.59
N LEU A 151 -6.76 11.24 -1.92
CA LEU A 151 -6.42 10.04 -2.68
C LEU A 151 -5.02 9.52 -2.36
N ALA A 152 -4.02 10.41 -2.28
CA ALA A 152 -2.65 10.04 -1.93
C ALA A 152 -2.57 9.46 -0.51
N LEU A 153 -3.32 10.01 0.43
CA LEU A 153 -3.42 9.47 1.78
C LEU A 153 -4.10 8.11 1.80
N PHE A 154 -5.19 7.91 1.05
CA PHE A 154 -5.84 6.61 0.91
C PHE A 154 -4.87 5.53 0.40
N VAL A 155 -4.13 5.81 -0.67
CA VAL A 155 -3.19 4.86 -1.27
C VAL A 155 -1.96 4.64 -0.38
N GLY A 156 -1.46 5.70 0.24
CA GLY A 156 -0.21 5.67 0.98
C GLY A 156 -0.34 5.35 2.47
N PHE A 157 -1.54 5.14 3.02
CA PHE A 157 -1.76 5.11 4.48
C PHE A 157 -0.93 4.01 5.18
N PHE A 158 0.12 4.39 5.91
CA PHE A 158 1.11 3.44 6.45
C PHE A 158 0.54 2.34 7.36
N PRO A 159 -0.51 2.55 8.17
CA PRO A 159 -1.05 1.49 9.02
C PRO A 159 -1.59 0.31 8.22
N GLN A 160 -1.89 0.50 6.93
CA GLN A 160 -2.48 -0.51 6.05
C GLN A 160 -1.58 -0.92 4.89
N LEU A 161 -0.68 -0.03 4.46
CA LEU A 161 0.11 -0.17 3.23
C LEU A 161 0.93 -1.46 3.13
N VAL A 162 1.43 -1.98 4.25
CA VAL A 162 2.37 -3.12 4.26
C VAL A 162 1.66 -4.46 4.41
N ALA A 163 0.70 -4.56 5.32
CA ALA A 163 0.06 -5.83 5.69
C ALA A 163 -1.36 -5.66 6.28
N GLY A 164 -2.01 -4.52 6.03
CA GLY A 164 -3.40 -4.31 6.46
C GLY A 164 -4.39 -5.03 5.54
N PRO A 165 -5.66 -5.21 5.96
CA PRO A 165 -6.70 -5.67 5.04
C PRO A 165 -6.81 -4.70 3.84
N ILE A 166 -7.06 -5.24 2.65
CA ILE A 166 -7.28 -4.41 1.46
C ILE A 166 -8.59 -3.64 1.64
N ILE A 167 -8.50 -2.35 1.98
CA ILE A 167 -9.66 -1.48 2.16
C ILE A 167 -10.06 -0.85 0.82
N ARG A 168 -11.37 -0.77 0.58
CA ARG A 168 -11.92 -0.16 -0.62
C ARG A 168 -12.05 1.35 -0.47
N ALA A 169 -11.88 2.05 -1.58
CA ALA A 169 -11.95 3.52 -1.62
C ALA A 169 -13.32 4.05 -1.18
N VAL A 170 -14.40 3.32 -1.48
CA VAL A 170 -15.77 3.64 -1.07
C VAL A 170 -15.95 3.70 0.45
N ASP A 171 -15.16 2.93 1.19
CA ASP A 171 -15.25 2.87 2.65
C ASP A 171 -14.29 3.89 3.28
N PHE A 172 -13.08 4.03 2.73
CA PHE A 172 -12.02 4.85 3.35
C PHE A 172 -12.13 6.34 3.06
N LEU A 173 -12.38 6.74 1.80
CA LEU A 173 -12.38 8.16 1.41
C LEU A 173 -13.45 8.99 2.15
N PRO A 174 -14.67 8.50 2.38
CA PRO A 174 -15.64 9.24 3.20
C PRO A 174 -15.16 9.46 4.64
N GLN A 175 -14.43 8.51 5.22
CA GLN A 175 -13.88 8.63 6.57
C GLN A 175 -12.83 9.74 6.68
N LEU A 176 -12.04 9.98 5.62
CA LEU A 176 -11.11 11.11 5.57
C LEU A 176 -11.83 12.47 5.57
N LYS A 177 -13.07 12.54 5.10
CA LYS A 177 -13.86 13.79 5.04
C LYS A 177 -14.68 14.01 6.32
N ALA A 178 -14.96 12.95 7.06
CA ALA A 178 -15.70 13.03 8.31
C ALA A 178 -14.88 13.73 9.41
N PRO A 179 -15.52 14.53 10.29
CA PRO A 179 -14.83 15.13 11.41
C PRO A 179 -14.43 14.07 12.43
N VAL A 180 -13.13 13.96 12.70
CA VAL A 180 -12.59 13.02 13.70
C VAL A 180 -12.60 13.67 15.08
N ARG A 181 -13.21 12.99 16.06
CA ARG A 181 -13.26 13.42 17.47
C ARG A 181 -12.67 12.34 18.36
N LEU A 182 -11.55 12.64 19.03
CA LEU A 182 -10.84 11.70 19.91
C LEU A 182 -11.74 11.19 21.05
N GLU A 183 -12.62 12.05 21.56
CA GLU A 183 -13.58 11.75 22.64
C GLU A 183 -14.55 10.61 22.30
N ARG A 184 -14.78 10.35 21.00
CA ARG A 184 -15.67 9.29 20.52
C ARG A 184 -14.91 8.00 20.22
N THR A 185 -13.60 7.99 20.40
CA THR A 185 -12.75 6.83 20.13
C THR A 185 -12.56 6.05 21.43
N ASP A 186 -12.84 4.74 21.39
CA ASP A 186 -12.53 3.86 22.52
C ASP A 186 -11.01 3.60 22.57
N ILE A 187 -10.31 4.47 23.29
CA ILE A 187 -8.85 4.39 23.48
C ILE A 187 -8.48 3.11 24.20
N ARG A 188 -9.30 2.63 25.14
CA ARG A 188 -9.03 1.39 25.87
C ARG A 188 -9.05 0.21 24.91
N ALA A 189 -10.05 0.09 24.05
CA ALA A 189 -10.11 -0.95 23.03
C ALA A 189 -8.93 -0.86 22.07
N ALA A 190 -8.54 0.34 21.62
CA ALA A 190 -7.39 0.53 20.73
C ALA A 190 -6.07 0.06 21.37
N VAL A 191 -5.83 0.41 22.64
CA VAL A 191 -4.65 -0.04 23.40
C VAL A 191 -4.67 -1.55 23.60
N VAL A 192 -5.81 -2.13 23.95
CA VAL A 192 -5.95 -3.60 24.09
C VAL A 192 -5.66 -4.30 22.77
N LEU A 193 -6.22 -3.83 21.65
CA LEU A 193 -5.96 -4.39 20.33
C LEU A 193 -4.47 -4.30 19.95
N PHE A 194 -3.83 -3.16 20.24
CA PHE A 194 -2.39 -2.99 20.03
C PHE A 194 -1.58 -4.02 20.82
N PHE A 195 -1.81 -4.14 22.13
CA PHE A 195 -1.08 -5.08 22.98
C PHE A 195 -1.33 -6.54 22.60
N VAL A 196 -2.58 -6.92 22.31
CA VAL A 196 -2.90 -8.27 21.85
C VAL A 196 -2.21 -8.57 20.51
N GLY A 197 -2.19 -7.63 19.57
CA GLY A 197 -1.45 -7.76 18.32
C GLY A 197 0.05 -7.92 18.54
N PHE A 198 0.62 -7.14 19.46
CA PHE A 198 2.04 -7.20 19.83
C PHE A 198 2.41 -8.56 20.42
N VAL A 199 1.66 -9.06 21.41
CA VAL A 199 1.91 -10.38 22.01
C VAL A 199 1.77 -11.49 20.98
N LYS A 200 0.73 -11.46 20.14
CA LYS A 200 0.55 -12.46 19.09
C LYS A 200 1.71 -12.49 18.10
N LYS A 201 2.25 -11.32 17.73
CA LYS A 201 3.38 -11.25 16.80
C LYS A 201 4.71 -11.58 17.49
N ALA A 202 5.11 -10.77 18.46
CA ALA A 202 6.44 -10.82 19.08
C ALA A 202 6.65 -12.05 19.98
N ALA A 203 5.62 -12.51 20.70
CA ALA A 203 5.78 -13.62 21.65
C ALA A 203 5.37 -14.98 21.05
N ILE A 204 4.30 -15.03 20.25
CA ILE A 204 3.78 -16.30 19.72
C ILE A 204 4.35 -16.57 18.33
N SER A 205 4.06 -15.69 17.36
CA SER A 205 4.44 -15.91 15.95
C SER A 205 5.95 -15.98 15.77
N ASP A 206 6.70 -15.05 16.35
CA ASP A 206 8.15 -14.97 16.14
C ASP A 206 8.90 -16.09 16.89
N SER A 207 8.35 -16.61 17.99
CA SER A 207 8.90 -17.78 18.68
C SER A 207 8.65 -19.09 17.91
N ILE A 208 7.52 -19.21 17.22
CA ILE A 208 7.16 -20.41 16.46
C ILE A 208 7.82 -20.42 15.07
N ALA A 209 8.07 -19.23 14.49
CA ALA A 209 8.61 -19.08 13.13
C ALA A 209 9.86 -19.94 12.85
N PRO A 210 10.91 -19.98 13.70
CA PRO A 210 12.08 -20.82 13.44
C PRO A 210 11.78 -22.32 13.32
N HIS A 211 10.79 -22.82 14.07
CA HIS A 211 10.39 -24.23 14.02
C HIS A 211 9.61 -24.56 12.75
N VAL A 212 8.75 -23.63 12.32
CA VAL A 212 7.97 -23.76 11.09
C VAL A 212 8.89 -23.63 9.87
N ASP A 213 9.80 -22.65 9.88
CA ASP A 213 10.76 -22.43 8.81
C ASP A 213 11.68 -23.65 8.66
N ALA A 214 12.12 -24.26 9.76
CA ALA A 214 12.91 -25.50 9.71
C ALA A 214 12.12 -26.68 9.12
N TYR A 215 10.82 -26.78 9.36
CA TYR A 215 9.98 -27.85 8.81
C TYR A 215 9.74 -27.71 7.30
N PHE A 216 9.71 -26.48 6.78
CA PHE A 216 9.51 -26.18 5.36
C PHE A 216 10.82 -25.86 4.61
N ALA A 217 11.97 -26.05 5.26
CA ALA A 217 13.28 -25.85 4.65
C ALA A 217 13.70 -27.00 3.72
N ASP A 218 13.00 -28.14 3.80
CA ASP A 218 13.09 -29.31 2.92
C ASP A 218 11.95 -29.33 1.88
#